data_AF-A2FJ25-F1
#
_entry.id   AF-A2FJ25-F1
#
_cell.length_a   1.000
_cell.length_b   1.000
_cell.length_c   1.000
_cell.angle_alpha   90.00
_cell.angle_beta   90.00
_cell.angle_gamma   90.00
#
_symmetry.space_group_name_H-M   'P 1'
#
loop_
_entity.id
_entity.type
_entity.pdbx_description
1 polymer ?
#
loop_
_entity_poly.entity_id
_entity_poly.type
_entity_poly.pdbx_seq_one_letter_code
_entity_poly.pdbx_strand_id
1 'polypeptide(L)'
;MDRRLQTQVHKRALANSVHHARTLVSHRHISVENQLVNQPAFLVWKESEKNIKYADTSVMTTEKLGRKKRMRAHAQTKKADEE
;
A
#
# COMPACT_ATOMS: atom_id res chain seq x y z
N MET A 1 -17.40 6.61 -13.19
CA MET A 1 -16.64 7.15 -12.04
C MET A 1 -15.22 6.57 -12.00
N ASP A 2 -14.69 6.13 -13.15
CA ASP A 2 -13.85 4.93 -13.19
C ASP A 2 -12.35 5.22 -13.22
N ARG A 3 -12.01 6.47 -13.53
CA ARG A 3 -10.62 6.92 -13.69
C ARG A 3 -9.97 7.36 -12.38
N ARG A 4 -10.67 7.24 -11.25
CA ARG A 4 -10.12 7.55 -9.92
C ARG A 4 -9.11 6.48 -9.54
N LEU A 5 -8.02 6.87 -8.87
CA LEU A 5 -6.99 5.93 -8.42
C LEU A 5 -7.59 4.81 -7.56
N GLN A 6 -8.54 5.14 -6.70
CA GLN A 6 -9.24 4.17 -5.86
C GLN A 6 -9.91 3.03 -6.67
N THR A 7 -10.62 3.37 -7.75
CA THR A 7 -11.30 2.37 -8.57
C THR A 7 -10.32 1.62 -9.45
N GLN A 8 -9.31 2.30 -9.98
CA GLN A 8 -8.29 1.67 -10.83
C GLN A 8 -7.42 0.67 -10.08
N VAL A 9 -7.08 0.94 -8.82
CA VAL A 9 -6.34 0.01 -7.97
C VAL A 9 -7.14 -1.27 -7.72
N HIS A 10 -8.45 -1.15 -7.48
CA HIS A 10 -9.31 -2.32 -7.28
C HIS A 10 -9.47 -3.13 -8.57
N LYS A 11 -9.70 -2.47 -9.72
CA LYS A 11 -9.80 -3.13 -11.03
C LYS A 11 -8.54 -3.91 -11.42
N ARG A 12 -7.37 -3.49 -10.94
CA ARG A 12 -6.08 -4.14 -11.16
C ARG A 12 -5.77 -5.28 -10.19
N ALA A 13 -6.72 -5.68 -9.36
CA ALA A 13 -6.57 -6.73 -8.36
C ALA A 13 -5.43 -6.48 -7.34
N LEU A 14 -4.95 -5.24 -7.20
CA LEU A 14 -4.01 -4.85 -6.13
C LEU A 14 -4.70 -4.72 -4.77
N ALA A 15 -6.03 -4.70 -4.77
CA ALA A 15 -6.84 -4.62 -3.56
C ALA A 15 -8.12 -5.43 -3.71
N ASN A 16 -8.45 -6.21 -2.68
CA ASN A 16 -9.65 -7.04 -2.63
C ASN A 16 -10.97 -6.26 -2.68
N SER A 17 -10.96 -4.97 -2.32
CA SER A 17 -12.16 -4.12 -2.27
C SER A 17 -11.80 -2.67 -2.57
N VAL A 18 -12.78 -1.88 -3.03
CA VAL A 18 -12.71 -0.43 -3.21
C VAL A 18 -12.36 0.31 -1.91
N HIS A 19 -12.79 -0.23 -0.75
CA HIS A 19 -12.43 0.32 0.56
C HIS A 19 -10.99 -0.02 0.93
N HIS A 20 -10.54 -1.23 0.63
CA HIS A 20 -9.14 -1.64 0.82
C HIS A 20 -8.21 -0.79 -0.04
N ALA A 21 -8.56 -0.55 -1.31
CA ALA A 21 -7.81 0.34 -2.21
C ALA A 21 -7.63 1.75 -1.62
N ARG A 22 -8.71 2.32 -1.05
CA ARG A 22 -8.65 3.64 -0.40
C ARG A 22 -7.62 3.66 0.74
N THR A 23 -7.65 2.66 1.61
CA THR A 23 -6.71 2.54 2.73
C THR A 23 -5.27 2.41 2.25
N LEU A 24 -5.03 1.61 1.20
CA LEU A 24 -3.69 1.47 0.61
C LEU A 24 -3.16 2.79 0.05
N VAL A 25 -4.01 3.57 -0.63
CA VAL A 25 -3.64 4.89 -1.17
C VAL A 25 -3.33 5.84 -0.01
N SER A 26 -4.24 5.99 0.96
CA SER A 26 -4.05 6.91 2.09
C SER A 26 -2.85 6.56 2.97
N HIS A 27 -2.56 5.27 3.16
CA HIS A 27 -1.40 4.79 3.91
C HIS A 27 -0.09 4.78 3.12
N ARG A 28 -0.07 5.38 1.91
CA ARG A 28 1.15 5.57 1.11
C ARG A 28 1.76 4.26 0.59
N HIS A 29 0.93 3.27 0.26
CA HIS A 29 1.40 1.99 -0.28
C HIS A 29 1.42 1.92 -1.81
N ILE A 30 0.78 2.86 -2.50
CA ILE A 30 0.61 2.84 -3.95
C ILE A 30 1.41 3.98 -4.60
N SER A 31 2.07 3.65 -5.71
CA SER A 31 2.67 4.63 -6.60
C SER A 31 2.00 4.57 -7.98
N VAL A 32 1.93 5.73 -8.62
CA VAL A 32 1.62 5.86 -10.04
C VAL A 32 2.94 6.16 -10.70
N GLU A 33 3.38 5.27 -11.60
CA GLU A 33 4.75 5.28 -12.11
C GLU A 33 5.74 5.15 -10.95
N ASN A 34 6.56 6.18 -10.71
CA ASN A 34 7.51 6.25 -9.61
C ASN A 34 7.12 7.30 -8.55
N GLN A 35 5.95 7.92 -8.70
CA GLN A 35 5.47 8.91 -7.76
C GLN A 35 4.49 8.31 -6.77
N LEU A 36 4.74 8.55 -5.49
CA LEU A 36 3.84 8.16 -4.43
C LEU A 36 2.62 9.08 -4.41
N VAL A 37 1.42 8.48 -4.44
CA VAL A 37 0.14 9.22 -4.44
C VAL A 37 -0.69 8.80 -3.24
N ASN A 38 -1.12 9.76 -2.44
CA ASN A 38 -1.91 9.54 -1.21
C ASN A 38 -3.39 9.98 -1.33
N GLN A 39 -3.83 10.48 -2.49
CA GLN A 39 -5.19 10.97 -2.71
C GLN A 39 -6.04 9.96 -3.50
N PRO A 40 -7.09 9.35 -2.91
CA PRO A 40 -7.93 8.34 -3.59
C PRO A 40 -8.75 8.90 -4.77
N ALA A 41 -9.05 10.21 -4.74
CA ALA A 41 -9.74 10.92 -5.81
C ALA A 41 -8.84 11.35 -6.98
N PHE A 42 -7.54 11.01 -6.95
CA PHE A 42 -6.62 11.32 -8.03
C PHE A 42 -7.11 10.73 -9.37
N LEU A 43 -7.14 11.56 -10.41
CA LEU A 43 -7.55 11.13 -11.74
C LEU A 43 -6.33 10.57 -12.49
N VAL A 44 -6.39 9.30 -12.87
CA VAL A 44 -5.26 8.62 -13.50
C VAL A 44 -5.28 8.82 -15.02
N TRP A 45 -4.15 9.26 -15.56
CA TRP A 45 -3.90 9.34 -17.00
C TRP A 45 -3.94 7.96 -17.65
N LYS A 46 -4.37 7.87 -18.91
CA LYS A 46 -4.58 6.59 -19.59
C LYS A 46 -3.28 5.82 -19.80
N GLU A 47 -2.19 6.55 -20.00
CA GLU A 47 -0.84 6.00 -20.19
C GLU A 47 -0.27 5.48 -18.88
N SER A 48 -0.32 6.32 -17.83
CA SER A 48 0.13 5.98 -16.48
C SER A 48 -0.70 4.89 -15.80
N GLU A 49 -1.88 4.57 -16.33
CA GLU A 49 -2.73 3.51 -15.82
C GLU A 49 -1.92 2.23 -15.67
N LYS A 50 -1.19 1.80 -16.72
CA LYS A 50 -0.31 0.61 -16.74
C LYS A 50 0.69 0.56 -15.60
N ASN A 51 1.13 1.71 -15.11
CA ASN A 51 2.23 1.83 -14.16
C ASN A 51 1.75 2.03 -12.72
N ILE A 52 0.51 1.67 -12.40
CA ILE A 52 0.04 1.58 -11.00
C ILE A 52 0.65 0.33 -10.37
N LYS A 53 1.50 0.52 -9.35
CA LYS A 53 2.15 -0.56 -8.59
C LYS A 53 2.19 -0.22 -7.10
N TYR A 54 2.60 -1.19 -6.28
CA TYR A 54 2.99 -0.86 -4.91
C TYR A 54 4.27 -0.01 -4.94
N ALA A 55 4.33 0.98 -4.04
CA ALA A 55 5.50 1.84 -3.93
C ALA A 55 6.72 1.03 -3.49
N ASP A 56 7.90 1.35 -4.01
CA ASP A 56 9.14 0.62 -3.69
C ASP A 56 9.50 0.74 -2.19
N THR A 57 9.05 1.81 -1.52
CA THR A 57 9.23 2.03 -0.07
C THR A 57 8.20 1.31 0.81
N SER A 58 7.21 0.64 0.21
CA SER A 58 6.10 0.02 0.93
C SER A 58 6.54 -1.27 1.62
N VAL A 59 5.93 -1.60 2.76
CA VAL A 59 6.11 -2.88 3.46
C VAL A 59 5.64 -4.08 2.60
N MET A 60 4.82 -3.83 1.58
CA MET A 60 4.33 -4.88 0.67
C MET A 60 5.37 -5.32 -0.37
N THR A 61 6.35 -4.46 -0.66
CA THR A 61 7.41 -4.69 -1.67
C THR A 61 8.77 -4.84 -1.00
N THR A 62 9.02 -4.10 0.07
CA THR A 62 10.23 -4.21 0.87
C THR A 62 10.07 -5.33 1.91
N GLU A 63 11.11 -6.13 2.10
CA GLU A 63 11.19 -7.14 3.17
C GLU A 63 11.20 -6.55 4.60
N LYS A 64 11.36 -5.23 4.71
CA LYS A 64 11.37 -4.51 5.98
C LYS A 64 9.99 -4.54 6.65
N LEU A 65 9.95 -5.11 7.84
CA LEU A 65 8.74 -5.19 8.67
C LEU A 65 8.27 -3.79 9.12
N GLY A 66 6.95 -3.56 9.08
CA GLY A 66 6.33 -2.34 9.59
C GLY A 66 6.43 -2.17 11.12
N ARG A 67 6.20 -0.95 11.61
CA ARG A 67 6.37 -0.56 13.04
C ARG A 67 5.68 -1.52 14.02
N LYS A 68 4.40 -1.84 13.81
CA LYS A 68 3.63 -2.72 14.71
C LYS A 68 4.21 -4.14 14.74
N LYS A 69 4.65 -4.69 13.60
CA LYS A 69 5.24 -6.03 13.54
C LYS A 69 6.61 -6.07 14.21
N ARG A 70 7.43 -5.01 14.05
CA ARG A 70 8.70 -4.84 14.77
C ARG A 70 8.51 -4.78 16.30
N MET A 71 7.56 -3.97 16.77
CA MET A 71 7.26 -3.89 18.21
C MET A 71 6.78 -5.23 18.78
N ARG A 72 5.92 -5.96 18.05
CA ARG A 72 5.44 -7.28 18.49
C ARG A 72 6.56 -8.31 18.54
N ALA A 73 7.46 -8.33 17.54
CA ALA A 73 8.61 -9.22 17.53
C ALA A 73 9.52 -8.97 18.75
N HIS A 74 9.84 -7.71 19.06
CA HIS A 74 10.62 -7.36 20.25
C HIS A 74 9.91 -7.73 21.56
N ALA A 75 8.58 -7.57 21.62
CA ALA A 75 7.83 -7.99 22.80
C ALA A 75 7.82 -9.52 22.98
N GLN A 76 7.85 -10.29 21.87
CA GLN A 76 7.94 -11.74 21.90
C GLN A 76 9.34 -12.22 22.33
N THR A 77 10.41 -11.63 21.80
CA THR A 77 11.77 -11.99 22.21
C THR A 77 11.97 -11.74 23.71
N LYS A 78 11.54 -10.57 24.23
CA LYS A 78 11.65 -10.27 25.66
C LYS A 78 10.91 -11.26 26.56
N LYS A 79 9.75 -11.76 26.13
CA LYS A 79 9.01 -12.79 26.87
C LYS A 79 9.73 -14.15 26.84
N ALA A 80 10.33 -14.51 25.72
CA ALA A 80 11.09 -15.74 25.59
C ALA A 80 12.41 -15.72 26.40
N ASP A 81 12.98 -14.54 26.65
CA ASP A 81 14.17 -14.38 27.50
C ASP A 81 13.82 -14.37 29.01
N GLU A 82 12.54 -14.17 29.38
CA GLU A 82 12.04 -14.13 30.76
C GLU A 82 11.48 -15.50 31.25
N GLU A 83 11.17 -16.43 30.32
CA GLU A 83 10.86 -17.85 30.58
C GLU A 83 12.14 -18.70 30.62
#